data_AF-A0A831RG92-F1
#
_entry.id   AF-A0A831RG92-F1
#
_cell.length_a   1.000
_cell.length_b   1.000
_cell.length_c   1.000
_cell.angle_alpha   90.00
_cell.angle_beta   90.00
_cell.angle_gamma   90.00
#
_symmetry.space_group_name_H-M   'P 1'
#
loop_
_entity.id
_entity.type
_entity.pdbx_description
1 polymer ?
#
loop_
_entity_poly.entity_id
_entity_poly.type
_entity_poly.pdbx_seq_one_letter_code
_entity_poly.pdbx_strand_id
1 'polypeptide(L)'
;MKGFRRLYRIFQLTQAGSIARRYFVTNGFDGVLTLFGLLVGFRLSGTTEFGVMIQACLGAAVALGVSGLSSAYISEAAERRKELKALEQAMLHDLSASEYGQAVRLVPLLI
;
A
#
# COMPACT_ATOMS: atom_id res chain seq x y z
N MET A 1 13.40 -13.02 -21.10
CA MET A 1 11.97 -12.62 -21.12
C MET A 1 11.00 -13.61 -20.42
N LYS A 2 11.43 -14.39 -19.41
CA LYS A 2 10.56 -15.35 -18.68
C LYS A 2 10.00 -14.82 -17.34
N GLY A 3 10.55 -13.73 -16.80
CA GLY A 3 10.15 -13.15 -15.51
C GLY A 3 8.78 -12.46 -15.52
N PHE A 4 8.46 -11.74 -16.60
CA PHE A 4 7.23 -10.92 -16.69
C PHE A 4 5.94 -11.76 -16.64
N ARG A 5 5.96 -12.97 -17.23
CA ARG A 5 4.81 -13.89 -17.18
C ARG A 5 4.62 -14.55 -15.82
N ARG A 6 5.69 -14.76 -15.03
CA ARG A 6 5.59 -15.24 -13.64
C ARG A 6 4.98 -14.17 -12.74
N LEU A 7 5.43 -12.91 -12.90
CA LEU A 7 4.89 -11.77 -12.16
C LEU A 7 3.38 -11.62 -12.37
N TYR A 8 2.93 -11.72 -13.62
CA TYR A 8 1.51 -11.60 -13.96
C TYR A 8 0.64 -12.75 -13.42
N ARG A 9 1.18 -13.99 -13.39
CA ARG A 9 0.47 -15.14 -12.78
C ARG A 9 0.36 -15.02 -11.27
N ILE A 10 1.40 -14.54 -10.60
CA ILE A 10 1.37 -14.31 -9.15
C ILE A 10 0.32 -13.24 -8.86
N PHE A 11 0.32 -12.11 -9.59
CA PHE A 11 -0.66 -11.04 -9.43
C PHE A 11 -2.14 -11.48 -9.55
N GLN A 12 -2.44 -12.43 -10.44
CA GLN A 12 -3.79 -13.00 -10.57
C GLN A 12 -4.13 -14.04 -9.48
N LEU A 13 -3.13 -14.76 -8.96
CA LEU A 13 -3.32 -15.77 -7.92
C LEU A 13 -3.49 -15.17 -6.51
N THR A 14 -2.92 -13.99 -6.22
CA THR A 14 -2.91 -13.42 -4.86
C THR A 14 -4.18 -12.68 -4.43
N GLN A 15 -5.28 -12.66 -5.21
CA GLN A 15 -6.42 -11.76 -4.92
C GLN A 15 -6.01 -10.27 -4.76
N ALA A 16 -4.88 -9.88 -5.35
CA ALA A 16 -4.35 -8.51 -5.28
C ALA A 16 -5.38 -7.45 -5.73
N GLY A 17 -6.38 -7.82 -6.54
CA GLY A 17 -7.46 -6.93 -6.98
C GLY A 17 -8.53 -6.59 -5.93
N SER A 18 -8.61 -7.22 -4.77
CA SER A 18 -9.50 -6.79 -3.67
C SER A 18 -8.76 -5.85 -2.71
N ILE A 19 -7.51 -6.20 -2.37
CA ILE A 19 -6.58 -5.42 -1.54
C ILE A 19 -6.21 -4.13 -2.27
N ALA A 20 -5.69 -4.20 -3.49
CA ALA A 20 -5.37 -3.01 -4.29
C ALA A 20 -6.59 -2.12 -4.48
N ARG A 21 -7.81 -2.67 -4.63
CA ARG A 21 -9.01 -1.85 -4.78
C ARG A 21 -9.42 -1.14 -3.49
N ARG A 22 -9.28 -1.80 -2.34
CA ARG A 22 -9.59 -1.19 -1.04
C ARG A 22 -8.57 -0.10 -0.71
N TYR A 23 -7.27 -0.40 -0.81
CA TYR A 23 -6.19 0.56 -0.52
C TYR A 23 -6.08 1.68 -1.56
N PHE A 24 -6.31 1.41 -2.84
CA PHE A 24 -6.33 2.46 -3.88
C PHE A 24 -7.50 3.42 -3.69
N VAL A 25 -8.68 2.91 -3.31
CA VAL A 25 -9.84 3.78 -3.05
C VAL A 25 -9.62 4.61 -1.79
N THR A 26 -9.20 4.03 -0.66
CA THR A 26 -8.98 4.82 0.56
C THR A 26 -7.78 5.76 0.48
N ASN A 27 -6.61 5.32 -0.02
CA ASN A 27 -5.45 6.23 -0.19
C ASN A 27 -5.69 7.28 -1.28
N GLY A 28 -6.35 6.90 -2.38
CA GLY A 28 -6.68 7.84 -3.45
C GLY A 28 -7.64 8.93 -2.97
N PHE A 29 -8.63 8.56 -2.17
CA PHE A 29 -9.57 9.51 -1.57
C PHE A 29 -8.87 10.47 -0.60
N ASP A 30 -7.96 9.95 0.23
CA ASP A 30 -7.16 10.77 1.15
C ASP A 30 -6.28 11.79 0.38
N GLY A 31 -5.72 11.38 -0.76
CA GLY A 31 -4.97 12.28 -1.64
C GLY A 31 -5.80 13.39 -2.26
N VAL A 32 -7.03 13.08 -2.72
CA VAL A 32 -7.96 14.09 -3.24
C VAL A 32 -8.38 15.07 -2.15
N LEU A 33 -8.75 14.58 -0.95
CA LEU A 33 -9.14 15.43 0.16
C LEU A 33 -7.98 16.33 0.64
N THR A 34 -6.75 15.80 0.69
CA THR A 34 -5.57 16.57 1.07
C THR A 34 -5.27 17.69 0.08
N LEU A 35 -5.31 17.39 -1.22
CA LEU A 35 -5.11 18.40 -2.27
C LEU A 35 -6.24 19.43 -2.28
N PHE A 36 -7.49 19.00 -2.06
CA PHE A 36 -8.62 19.91 -1.93
C PHE A 36 -8.45 20.85 -0.72
N GLY A 37 -8.04 20.32 0.43
CA GLY A 37 -7.74 21.12 1.62
C GLY A 37 -6.61 22.13 1.40
N LEU A 38 -5.54 21.73 0.71
CA LEU A 38 -4.47 22.63 0.28
C LEU A 38 -4.99 23.77 -0.60
N LEU A 39 -5.80 23.46 -1.62
CA LEU A 39 -6.39 24.47 -2.51
C LEU A 39 -7.31 25.44 -1.77
N VAL A 40 -8.16 24.94 -0.87
CA VAL A 40 -9.01 25.79 -0.02
C VAL A 40 -8.16 26.66 0.90
N GLY A 41 -7.12 26.09 1.52
CA GLY A 41 -6.19 26.82 2.38
C GLY A 41 -5.47 27.96 1.65
N PHE A 42 -4.96 27.71 0.45
CA PHE A 42 -4.36 28.75 -0.39
C PHE A 42 -5.37 29.81 -0.80
N ARG A 43 -6.61 29.42 -1.11
CA ARG A 43 -7.65 30.37 -1.49
C ARG A 43 -8.05 31.30 -0.34
N LEU A 44 -8.07 30.79 0.90
CA LEU A 44 -8.34 31.56 2.12
C LEU A 44 -7.17 32.47 2.50
N SER A 45 -5.93 32.06 2.24
CA SER A 45 -4.73 32.81 2.58
C SER A 45 -4.48 34.02 1.63
N GLY A 46 -5.14 34.06 0.47
CA GLY A 46 -5.26 35.25 -0.38
C GLY A 46 -3.99 35.73 -1.09
N THR A 47 -2.81 35.18 -0.78
CA THR A 47 -1.50 35.69 -1.20
C THR A 47 -0.46 34.60 -1.50
N THR A 48 -0.89 33.46 -2.06
CA THR A 48 0.06 32.40 -2.43
C THR A 48 0.49 32.52 -3.89
N GLU A 49 1.79 32.77 -4.10
CA GLU A 49 2.46 32.64 -5.39
C GLU A 49 2.19 31.27 -6.02
N PHE A 50 1.85 31.23 -7.32
CA PHE A 50 1.44 30.01 -8.01
C PHE A 50 2.54 28.92 -7.96
N GLY A 51 3.81 29.34 -7.96
CA GLY A 51 4.95 28.42 -7.82
C GLY A 51 4.97 27.70 -6.47
N VAL A 52 4.67 28.40 -5.37
CA VAL A 52 4.62 27.81 -4.03
C VAL A 52 3.46 26.82 -3.91
N MET A 53 2.30 27.15 -4.50
CA MET A 53 1.15 26.25 -4.52
C MET A 53 1.46 24.93 -5.22
N ILE A 54 2.08 24.97 -6.41
CA ILE A 54 2.44 23.77 -7.16
C ILE A 54 3.48 22.94 -6.41
N GLN A 55 4.52 23.58 -5.85
CA GLN A 55 5.55 22.88 -5.09
C GLN A 55 4.99 22.21 -3.84
N ALA A 56 4.08 22.86 -3.12
CA ALA A 56 3.42 22.29 -1.95
C ALA A 56 2.53 21.10 -2.32
N CYS A 57 1.74 21.21 -3.40
CA CYS A 57 0.91 20.11 -3.89
C CYS A 57 1.75 18.91 -4.35
N LEU A 58 2.88 19.15 -5.04
CA LEU A 58 3.83 18.10 -5.43
C LEU A 58 4.45 17.42 -4.21
N GLY A 59 4.89 18.20 -3.22
CA GLY A 59 5.44 17.67 -1.97
C GLY A 59 4.41 16.81 -1.22
N ALA A 60 3.17 17.29 -1.11
CA ALA A 60 2.07 16.53 -0.51
C ALA A 60 1.77 15.25 -1.28
N ALA A 61 1.72 15.31 -2.62
CA ALA A 61 1.48 14.13 -3.46
C ALA A 61 2.57 13.06 -3.29
N VAL A 62 3.85 13.46 -3.24
CA VAL A 62 4.96 12.54 -3.00
C VAL A 62 4.88 11.93 -1.60
N ALA A 63 4.63 12.76 -0.57
CA ALA A 63 4.50 12.29 0.80
C ALA A 63 3.36 11.28 0.96
N LEU A 64 2.19 11.58 0.37
CA LEU A 64 1.03 10.69 0.37
C LEU A 64 1.30 9.41 -0.44
N GLY A 65 2.00 9.50 -1.57
CA GLY A 65 2.39 8.34 -2.36
C GLY A 65 3.29 7.38 -1.57
N VAL A 66 4.34 7.90 -0.93
CA VAL A 66 5.26 7.10 -0.11
C VAL A 66 4.54 6.54 1.12
N SER A 67 3.73 7.36 1.80
CA SER A 67 2.95 6.94 2.97
C SER A 67 1.93 5.87 2.61
N GLY A 68 1.21 6.04 1.50
CA GLY A 68 0.16 5.13 1.04
C GLY A 68 0.69 3.77 0.57
N LEU A 69 1.83 3.75 -0.13
CA LEU A 69 2.49 2.50 -0.51
C LEU A 69 3.04 1.77 0.72
N SER A 70 3.67 2.51 1.63
CA SER A 70 4.22 1.94 2.87
C SER A 70 3.12 1.40 3.78
N SER A 71 1.99 2.09 3.88
CA SER A 71 0.86 1.67 4.71
C SER A 71 0.21 0.41 4.17
N ALA A 72 0.01 0.31 2.84
CA ALA A 72 -0.50 -0.89 2.19
C ALA A 72 0.42 -2.10 2.43
N TYR A 73 1.73 -1.93 2.22
CA TYR A 73 2.72 -2.98 2.47
C TYR A 73 2.70 -3.48 3.92
N ILE A 74 2.71 -2.56 4.91
CA ILE A 74 2.72 -2.91 6.33
C ILE A 74 1.41 -3.64 6.70
N SER A 75 0.27 -3.16 6.19
CA SER A 75 -1.03 -3.75 6.45
C SER A 75 -1.11 -5.18 5.93
N GLU A 76 -0.68 -5.40 4.68
CA GLU A 76 -0.70 -6.73 4.08
C GLU A 76 0.30 -7.68 4.76
N ALA A 77 1.51 -7.20 5.09
CA ALA A 77 2.47 -7.96 5.86
C ALA A 77 1.93 -8.38 7.24
N ALA A 78 1.17 -7.50 7.90
CA ALA A 78 0.54 -7.79 9.18
C ALA A 78 -0.58 -8.82 9.04
N GLU A 79 -1.43 -8.70 8.01
CA GLU A 79 -2.52 -9.63 7.75
C GLU A 79 -2.00 -11.04 7.42
N ARG A 80 -0.97 -11.15 6.57
CA ARG A 80 -0.31 -12.43 6.25
C ARG A 80 0.36 -13.09 7.45
N ARG A 81 1.02 -12.31 8.31
CA ARG A 81 1.59 -12.84 9.56
C ARG A 81 0.50 -13.35 10.51
N LYS A 82 -0.64 -12.66 10.57
CA LYS A 82 -1.78 -13.07 11.41
C LYS A 82 -2.39 -14.38 10.89
N GLU A 83 -2.57 -14.51 9.58
CA GLU A 83 -3.04 -15.75 8.93
C GLU A 83 -2.11 -16.93 9.24
N LEU A 84 -0.78 -16.75 9.10
CA LEU A 84 0.20 -17.80 9.39
C LEU A 84 0.12 -18.27 10.85
N LYS A 85 0.05 -17.32 11.79
CA LYS A 85 0.00 -17.63 13.22
C LYS A 85 -1.28 -18.36 13.62
N ALA A 86 -2.41 -18.02 12.99
CA ALA A 86 -3.66 -18.74 13.17
C ALA A 86 -3.57 -20.18 12.64
N LEU A 87 -2.86 -20.38 11.52
CA LEU A 87 -2.64 -21.70 10.93
C LEU A 87 -1.72 -22.58 11.80
N GLU A 88 -0.66 -22.01 12.35
CA GLU A 88 0.24 -22.67 13.31
C GLU A 88 -0.50 -23.13 14.56
N GLN A 89 -1.38 -22.28 15.10
CA GLN A 89 -2.21 -22.64 16.25
C GLN A 89 -3.18 -23.77 15.93
N ALA A 90 -3.82 -23.76 14.75
CA ALA A 90 -4.74 -24.81 14.33
C ALA A 90 -4.03 -26.15 14.09
N MET A 91 -2.78 -26.13 13.64
CA MET A 91 -1.97 -27.33 13.40
C MET A 91 -1.22 -27.82 14.65
N LEU A 92 -1.21 -27.04 15.74
CA LEU A 92 -0.37 -27.27 16.93
C LEU A 92 1.11 -27.52 16.57
N HIS A 93 1.55 -26.92 15.46
CA HIS A 93 2.87 -27.16 14.90
C HIS A 93 3.44 -25.86 14.34
N ASP A 94 4.72 -25.63 14.58
CA ASP A 94 5.41 -24.44 14.08
C ASP A 94 5.69 -24.59 12.58
N LEU A 95 5.07 -23.73 11.78
CA LEU A 95 5.26 -23.68 10.32
C LEU A 95 6.28 -22.61 9.92
N SER A 96 6.92 -21.91 10.87
CA SER A 96 7.94 -20.88 10.63
C SER A 96 9.08 -21.34 9.72
N ALA A 97 9.48 -22.62 9.80
CA ALA A 97 10.54 -23.22 9.00
C ALA A 97 10.06 -23.85 7.68
N SER A 98 8.74 -23.95 7.47
CA SER A 98 8.15 -24.55 6.26
C SER A 98 8.29 -23.61 5.06
N GLU A 99 8.22 -24.16 3.85
CA GLU A 99 8.19 -23.36 2.61
C GLU A 99 7.04 -22.34 2.61
N TYR A 100 5.94 -22.66 3.30
CA TYR A 100 4.81 -21.76 3.47
C TYR A 100 5.12 -20.58 4.41
N GLY A 101 5.82 -20.82 5.52
CA GLY A 101 6.28 -19.78 6.44
C GLY A 101 7.28 -18.81 5.80
N GLN A 102 8.15 -19.33 4.93
CA GLN A 102 9.07 -18.51 4.13
C GLN A 102 8.33 -17.68 3.07
N ALA A 103 7.34 -18.26 2.40
CA ALA A 103 6.51 -17.56 1.43
C ALA A 103 5.74 -16.39 2.09
N VAL A 104 5.18 -16.58 3.28
CA VAL A 104 4.47 -15.52 4.03
C VAL A 104 5.36 -14.32 4.34
N ARG A 105 6.67 -14.52 4.56
CA ARG A 105 7.62 -13.42 4.76
C ARG A 105 8.04 -12.71 3.48
N LEU A 106 8.06 -13.42 2.35
CA LEU A 106 8.55 -12.92 1.06
C LEU A 106 7.45 -12.29 0.20
N VAL A 107 6.20 -12.75 0.33
CA VAL A 107 5.06 -12.25 -0.46
C VAL A 107 4.81 -10.74 -0.28
N PRO A 108 4.86 -10.16 0.93
CA PRO A 108 4.67 -8.72 1.09
C PRO A 108 5.72 -7.90 0.35
N LEU A 109 6.97 -8.38 0.24
CA LEU A 109 8.08 -7.70 -0.47
C LEU A 109 7.92 -7.67 -1.99
N LEU A 110 6.97 -8.43 -2.54
CA LEU A 110 6.72 -8.56 -3.99
C LEU A 110 5.52 -7.73 -4.48
N ILE A 111 4.92 -6.92 -3.61
CA ILE A 111 3.76 -6.06 -3.87
C ILE A 111 4.24 -4.62 -3.95
#